data_AF-A0A5J4Q7S6-F1
#
_entry.id   AF-A0A5J4Q7S6-F1
#
_cell.length_a   1.000
_cell.length_b   1.000
_cell.length_c   1.000
_cell.angle_alpha   90.00
_cell.angle_beta   90.00
_cell.angle_gamma   90.00
#
_symmetry.space_group_name_H-M   'P 1'
#
loop_
_entity.id
_entity.type
_entity.pdbx_description
1 polymer ?
#
loop_
_entity_poly.entity_id
_entity_poly.type
_entity_poly.pdbx_seq_one_letter_code
_entity_poly.pdbx_strand_id
1 'polypeptide(L)' 'SPGGNAEACPFSPYSDRNLTQVSLLEAIQSPFFEKLRSSGLVDGEHTGGCTLFEKEDDVKKLLL' A
#
# COMPACT_ATOMS: atom_id res chain seq x y z
N SER A 1 1.08 8.50 -5.83
CA SER A 1 2.15 9.30 -6.44
C SER A 1 1.63 10.41 -7.36
N PRO A 2 2.49 11.36 -7.80
CA PRO A 2 2.15 12.37 -8.81
C PRO A 2 1.60 11.80 -10.13
N GLY A 3 1.98 10.57 -10.49
CA GLY A 3 1.46 9.86 -11.67
C GLY A 3 0.08 9.21 -11.48
N GLY A 4 -0.56 9.38 -10.32
CA GLY A 4 -1.89 8.86 -10.02
C GLY A 4 -1.92 7.48 -9.37
N ASN A 5 -0.79 6.83 -9.10
CA ASN A 5 -0.79 5.54 -8.40
C ASN A 5 -1.32 5.72 -6.97
N ALA A 6 -2.22 4.83 -6.55
CA ALA A 6 -2.73 4.78 -5.19
C ALA A 6 -1.73 4.03 -4.30
N GLU A 7 -1.00 4.75 -3.44
CA GLU A 7 0.08 4.23 -2.61
C GLU A 7 -0.26 4.46 -1.13
N ALA A 8 0.05 3.49 -0.26
CA ALA A 8 -0.27 3.56 1.17
C ALA A 8 0.74 4.38 1.99
N CYS A 9 2.02 4.39 1.61
CA CYS A 9 3.09 5.18 2.25
C CYS A 9 3.99 5.73 1.13
N PRO A 10 4.36 7.02 1.12
CA PRO A 10 5.29 7.57 0.12
C PRO A 10 6.69 6.93 0.20
N PHE A 11 7.04 6.31 1.32
CA PHE A 11 8.29 5.55 1.50
C PHE A 11 8.15 4.06 1.10
N SER A 12 6.95 3.60 0.77
CA SER A 12 6.68 2.24 0.26
C SER A 12 5.78 2.36 -0.98
N PRO A 13 6.34 2.81 -2.13
CA PRO A 13 5.58 3.28 -3.29
C PRO A 13 5.06 2.12 -4.16
N TYR A 14 4.31 1.21 -3.54
CA TYR A 14 3.67 0.07 -4.19
C TYR A 14 2.19 0.34 -4.40
N SER A 15 1.69 -0.11 -5.54
CA SER A 15 0.31 0.12 -5.96
C SER A 15 -0.12 -0.92 -6.99
N ASP A 16 -1.39 -1.30 -6.96
CA ASP A 16 -2.06 -2.10 -7.99
C ASP A 16 -3.13 -1.29 -8.76
N ARG A 17 -3.32 0.00 -8.44
CA ARG A 17 -4.37 0.86 -9.02
C ARG A 17 -3.88 2.27 -9.28
N ASN A 18 -4.34 2.86 -10.39
CA ASN A 18 -4.08 4.25 -10.73
C ASN A 18 -5.40 5.04 -10.81
N LEU A 19 -5.49 6.15 -10.08
CA LEU A 19 -6.68 7.00 -9.97
C LEU A 19 -7.02 7.73 -11.28
N THR A 20 -6.13 7.72 -12.27
CA THR A 20 -6.47 8.19 -13.63
C THR A 20 -7.30 7.15 -14.42
N GLN A 21 -7.38 5.91 -13.91
CA GLN A 21 -8.04 4.77 -14.58
C GLN A 21 -9.24 4.22 -13.80
N VAL A 22 -9.26 4.38 -12.48
CA VAL A 22 -10.33 3.89 -11.60
C VAL A 22 -10.79 4.99 -10.64
N SER A 23 -11.98 4.84 -10.08
CA SER A 23 -12.44 5.71 -9.00
C SER A 23 -11.63 5.50 -7.72
N LEU A 24 -11.67 6.50 -6.83
CA LEU A 24 -11.06 6.39 -5.50
C LEU A 24 -11.62 5.21 -4.70
N LEU A 25 -12.93 4.94 -4.81
CA LEU A 25 -13.57 3.84 -4.10
C LEU A 25 -13.00 2.49 -4.56
N GLU A 26 -12.88 2.29 -5.87
CA GLU A 26 -12.28 1.08 -6.45
C GLU A 26 -10.81 0.93 -6.06
N ALA A 27 -10.05 2.03 -5.99
CA ALA A 27 -8.66 1.99 -5.52
C ALA A 27 -8.57 1.61 -4.04
N ILE A 28 -9.45 2.13 -3.17
CA ILE A 28 -9.45 1.80 -1.74
C ILE A 28 -9.82 0.33 -1.48
N GLN A 29 -10.70 -0.22 -2.33
CA GLN A 29 -11.16 -1.60 -2.34
C GLN A 29 -10.25 -2.53 -3.17
N SER A 30 -9.05 -2.08 -3.55
CA SER A 30 -8.16 -2.91 -4.35
C SER A 30 -7.65 -4.14 -3.58
N PRO A 31 -7.35 -5.26 -4.28
CA PRO A 31 -6.76 -6.44 -3.65
C PRO A 31 -5.50 -6.13 -2.84
N PHE A 32 -4.64 -5.21 -3.31
CA PHE A 32 -3.45 -4.81 -2.56
C PHE A 32 -3.81 -4.14 -1.23
N PHE A 33 -4.73 -3.17 -1.21
CA PHE A 33 -5.12 -2.49 0.01
C PHE A 33 -5.92 -3.38 0.95
N GLU A 34 -6.72 -4.31 0.43
CA GLU A 34 -7.36 -5.36 1.24
C GLU A 34 -6.32 -6.24 1.94
N LYS A 35 -5.36 -6.78 1.18
CA LYS A 35 -4.27 -7.59 1.74
C LYS A 35 -3.46 -6.81 2.78
N LEU A 36 -3.16 -5.54 2.51
CA LEU A 36 -2.39 -4.67 3.40
C LEU A 36 -3.09 -4.44 4.75
N ARG A 37 -4.41 -4.22 4.74
CA ARG A 37 -5.20 -4.12 5.98
C ARG A 37 -5.25 -5.45 6.74
N SER A 38 -5.36 -6.57 6.03
CA SER A 38 -5.45 -7.90 6.65
C SER A 38 -4.11 -8.45 7.15
N SER A 39 -2.98 -7.90 6.69
CA SER A 39 -1.64 -8.42 7.01
C SER A 39 -1.09 -7.98 8.36
N GLY A 40 -1.72 -6.99 9.01
CA GLY A 40 -1.24 -6.39 10.26
C GLY A 40 0.03 -5.53 10.09
N LEU A 41 0.53 -5.34 8.87
CA LEU A 41 1.73 -4.51 8.60
C LEU A 41 1.51 -3.02 8.89
N VAL A 42 0.26 -2.58 8.93
CA VAL A 42 -0.15 -1.18 9.18
C VAL A 42 -0.51 -0.90 10.64
N ASP A 43 -0.65 -1.93 11.47
CA ASP A 43 -1.10 -1.83 12.88
C ASP A 43 0.03 -2.14 13.89
N GLY A 44 1.27 -2.28 13.42
CA GLY A 44 2.42 -2.62 14.24
C GLY A 44 2.99 -1.46 15.07
N GLU A 45 3.82 -1.77 16.07
CA GLU A 45 4.55 -0.76 16.84
C GLU A 45 5.59 -0.05 15.94
N HIS A 46 5.61 1.28 15.98
CA HIS A 46 6.51 2.09 15.17
C HIS A 46 7.79 2.43 15.96
N THR A 47 8.97 2.10 15.42
CA THR A 47 10.28 2.42 16.03
C THR A 47 10.82 3.80 15.60
N GLY A 48 10.02 4.59 14.88
CA GLY A 48 10.35 5.93 14.38
C GLY A 48 10.37 6.06 12.85
N GLY A 49 10.40 4.95 12.11
CA GLY A 49 10.33 4.89 10.63
C GLY A 49 8.95 4.52 10.06
N CYS A 50 8.83 4.42 8.73
CA CYS A 50 7.64 3.84 8.08
C CYS A 50 7.76 2.31 8.12
N THR A 51 6.89 1.63 8.88
CA THR A 51 6.84 0.16 8.99
C THR A 51 6.80 -0.53 7.63
N LEU A 52 6.05 0.03 6.66
CA LEU A 52 5.93 -0.52 5.30
C LEU A 52 7.22 -0.40 4.48
N PHE A 53 8.11 0.53 4.84
CA PHE A 53 9.45 0.61 4.25
C PHE A 53 10.38 -0.44 4.88
N GLU A 54 10.33 -0.60 6.20
CA GLU A 54 11.13 -1.62 6.91
C GLU A 54 10.74 -3.06 6.53
N LYS A 55 9.48 -3.27 6.14
CA LYS A 55 8.92 -4.56 5.72
C LYS A 55 8.70 -4.65 4.21
N GLU A 56 9.56 -4.01 3.41
CA GLU A 56 9.43 -3.89 1.95
C GLU A 56 9.13 -5.24 1.25
N ASP A 57 9.86 -6.30 1.60
CA ASP A 57 9.67 -7.63 1.01
C ASP A 57 8.30 -8.23 1.31
N ASP A 58 7.76 -7.97 2.51
CA ASP A 58 6.43 -8.45 2.88
C ASP A 58 5.35 -7.65 2.14
N VAL A 59 5.53 -6.34 1.96
CA VAL A 59 4.63 -5.49 1.17
C VAL A 59 4.60 -5.92 -0.29
N LYS A 60 5.76 -6.19 -0.91
CA LYS A 60 5.86 -6.67 -2.30
C LYS A 60 5.12 -7.98 -2.54
N LYS A 61 5.16 -8.91 -1.58
CA LYS A 61 4.44 -10.20 -1.68
C LYS A 61 2.92 -10.01 -1.76
N LEU A 62 2.38 -8.90 -1.26
CA LEU A 62 0.94 -8.61 -1.33
C LEU A 62 0.47 -8.26 -2.75
N LEU A 63 1.39 -7.88 -3.65
CA LEU A 63 1.09 -7.58 -5.05
C LEU A 63 1.01 -8.83 -5.94
N LEU A 64 1.36 -10.01 -5.41
CA LEU A 64 1.28 -11.29 -6.11
C LEU A 64 -0.13 -11.87 -6.13
#